data_AF-A0A357V5P8-F1
#
_entry.id   AF-A0A357V5P8-F1
#
_cell.length_a   1.000
_cell.length_b   1.000
_cell.length_c   1.000
_cell.angle_alpha   90.00
_cell.angle_beta   90.00
_cell.angle_gamma   90.00
#
_symmetry.space_group_name_H-M   'P 1'
#
loop_
_entity.id
_entity.type
_entity.pdbx_description
1 polymer ?
#
loop_
_entity_poly.entity_id
_entity_poly.type
_entity_poly.pdbx_seq_one_letter_code
_entity_poly.pdbx_strand_id
1 'polypeptide(L)'
;INTRLAIKKDFCQMSGEDGTAIPFMAAGGHGCISVTANIAPRMCADMQRAWREGDMTKVMELQDRLTPVHNALFCETSPGPVKYAASLLGKCSAETRLPICEIAETSKTRVREAMVAAGLLN
;
A
#
# COMPACT_ATOMS: atom_id res chain seq x y z
N ILE A 1 6.38 11.64 17.22
CA ILE A 1 6.37 12.93 17.98
C ILE A 1 7.74 13.59 17.96
N ASN A 2 8.83 12.90 18.37
CA ASN A 2 10.18 13.47 18.36
C ASN A 2 10.59 14.08 17.01
N THR A 3 10.32 13.39 15.89
CA THR A 3 10.58 13.91 14.54
C THR A 3 9.84 15.22 14.27
N ARG A 4 8.55 15.30 14.62
CA ARG A 4 7.72 16.52 14.48
C ARG A 4 8.23 17.69 15.33
N LEU A 5 8.86 17.42 16.47
CA LEU A 5 9.47 18.46 17.32
C LEU A 5 10.83 18.93 16.78
N ALA A 6 11.56 18.05 16.09
CA ALA A 6 12.88 18.35 15.54
C ALA A 6 12.84 19.10 14.21
N ILE A 7 11.76 18.95 13.44
CA ILE A 7 11.63 19.54 12.10
C ILE A 7 10.70 20.77 12.11
N LYS A 8 10.85 21.64 11.11
CA LYS A 8 9.96 22.79 10.92
C LYS A 8 8.56 22.33 10.47
N LYS A 9 7.54 23.13 10.80
CA LYS A 9 6.11 22.80 10.56
C LYS A 9 5.75 22.62 9.08
N ASP A 10 6.49 23.26 8.19
CA ASP A 10 6.33 23.22 6.74
C ASP A 10 6.97 21.99 6.08
N PHE A 11 7.68 21.16 6.85
CA PHE A 11 8.31 19.96 6.31
C PHE A 11 7.27 18.88 5.98
N CYS A 12 7.21 18.50 4.70
CA CYS A 12 6.31 17.47 4.19
C CYS A 12 6.79 16.07 4.60
N GLN A 13 6.19 15.52 5.65
CA GLN A 13 6.40 14.14 6.10
C GLN A 13 5.49 13.16 5.34
N MET A 14 6.07 12.17 4.67
CA MET A 14 5.33 11.13 3.93
C MET A 14 5.67 9.75 4.50
N SER A 15 4.67 8.88 4.70
CA SER A 15 4.90 7.48 5.07
C SER A 15 5.57 6.74 3.91
N GLY A 16 6.58 5.94 4.21
CA GLY A 16 7.16 4.96 3.28
C GLY A 16 6.59 3.56 3.44
N GLU A 17 5.64 3.37 4.35
CA GLU A 17 5.02 2.09 4.68
C GLU A 17 3.50 2.21 4.58
N ASP A 18 2.89 1.38 3.72
CA ASP A 18 1.45 1.39 3.46
C ASP A 18 0.67 0.92 4.69
N GLY A 19 1.11 -0.17 5.34
CA GLY A 19 0.42 -0.78 6.48
C GLY A 19 0.33 0.14 7.70
N THR A 20 1.19 1.16 7.77
CA THR A 20 1.23 2.13 8.88
C THR A 20 0.95 3.56 8.42
N ALA A 21 0.41 3.77 7.21
CA ALA A 21 0.11 5.09 6.69
C ALA A 21 -0.85 5.90 7.58
N ILE A 22 -1.91 5.26 8.11
CA ILE A 22 -2.88 5.90 9.01
C ILE A 22 -2.23 6.37 10.33
N PRO A 23 -1.58 5.49 11.14
CA PRO A 23 -0.95 5.95 12.37
C PRO A 23 0.17 6.97 12.11
N PHE A 24 0.86 6.90 10.96
CA PHE A 24 1.82 7.91 10.54
C PHE A 24 1.15 9.29 10.33
N MET A 25 0.03 9.34 9.62
CA MET A 25 -0.73 10.57 9.44
C MET A 25 -1.30 11.08 10.77
N ALA A 26 -1.76 10.20 11.65
CA ALA A 26 -2.19 10.57 13.01
C ALA A 26 -1.08 11.24 13.83
N ALA A 27 0.18 10.85 13.60
CA ALA A 27 1.35 11.45 14.23
C ALA A 27 1.78 12.80 13.62
N GLY A 28 1.10 13.30 12.59
CA GLY A 28 1.40 14.54 11.87
C GLY A 28 2.03 14.36 10.49
N GLY A 29 1.90 13.17 9.89
CA GLY A 29 2.23 12.92 8.50
C GLY A 29 1.23 13.55 7.52
N HIS A 30 1.65 13.73 6.26
CA HIS A 30 0.89 14.41 5.21
C HIS A 30 0.45 13.48 4.06
N GLY A 31 0.85 12.21 4.10
CA GLY A 31 0.45 11.22 3.11
C GLY A 31 1.36 10.00 3.11
N CYS A 32 1.37 9.27 2.01
CA CYS A 32 2.18 8.07 1.82
C CYS A 32 2.74 8.00 0.39
N ILE A 33 4.03 7.67 0.27
CA ILE A 33 4.65 7.21 -0.97
C ILE A 33 4.44 5.70 -1.01
N SER A 34 3.46 5.27 -1.79
CA SER A 34 2.80 3.97 -1.63
C SER A 34 3.26 2.93 -2.65
N VAL A 35 3.50 1.70 -2.20
CA VAL A 35 3.66 0.53 -3.07
C VAL A 35 2.30 0.05 -3.56
N THR A 36 1.34 -0.06 -2.64
CA THR A 36 -0.01 -0.59 -2.88
C THR A 36 -0.80 0.24 -3.90
N ALA A 37 -0.54 1.54 -3.97
CA ALA A 37 -1.16 2.44 -4.95
C ALA A 37 -0.86 2.05 -6.41
N ASN A 38 0.15 1.23 -6.70
CA ASN A 38 0.39 0.72 -8.05
C ASN A 38 -0.72 -0.22 -8.54
N ILE A 39 -1.40 -0.92 -7.62
CA ILE A 39 -2.43 -1.93 -7.95
C ILE A 39 -3.81 -1.59 -7.40
N ALA A 40 -3.91 -0.70 -6.41
CA ALA A 40 -5.16 -0.17 -5.86
C ALA A 40 -5.19 1.38 -5.79
N PRO A 41 -4.84 2.11 -6.87
CA PRO A 41 -4.66 3.57 -6.82
C PRO A 41 -5.89 4.33 -6.32
N ARG A 42 -7.09 3.91 -6.75
CA ARG A 42 -8.35 4.55 -6.34
C ARG A 42 -8.58 4.42 -4.83
N MET A 43 -8.46 3.21 -4.29
CA MET A 43 -8.68 2.96 -2.86
C MET A 43 -7.66 3.70 -1.99
N CYS A 44 -6.38 3.70 -2.39
CA CYS A 44 -5.35 4.48 -1.69
C CYS A 44 -5.63 5.99 -1.75
N ALA A 45 -6.04 6.52 -2.90
CA ALA A 45 -6.39 7.94 -3.04
C ALA A 45 -7.63 8.32 -2.23
N ASP A 46 -8.64 7.44 -2.20
CA ASP A 46 -9.87 7.64 -1.41
C ASP A 46 -9.58 7.59 0.08
N MET A 47 -8.67 6.73 0.55
CA MET A 47 -8.26 6.67 1.96
C MET A 47 -7.56 7.98 2.38
N GLN A 48 -6.67 8.48 1.53
CA GLN A 48 -5.97 9.76 1.74
C GLN A 48 -6.95 10.95 1.70
N ARG A 49 -7.99 10.89 0.87
CA ARG A 49 -9.06 11.90 0.79
C ARG A 49 -9.92 11.88 2.05
N ALA A 50 -10.43 10.72 2.42
CA ALA A 50 -11.23 10.52 3.63
C ALA A 50 -10.48 11.00 4.89
N TRP A 51 -9.18 10.72 4.97
CA TRP A 51 -8.33 11.26 6.03
C TRP A 51 -8.33 12.80 6.09
N ARG A 52 -8.15 13.47 4.94
CA ARG A 52 -8.16 14.94 4.86
C ARG A 52 -9.53 15.54 5.18
N GLU A 53 -10.61 14.83 4.86
CA GLU A 53 -11.99 15.25 5.10
C GLU A 53 -12.45 14.93 6.54
N GLY A 54 -11.67 14.15 7.30
CA GLY A 54 -12.02 13.74 8.66
C GLY A 54 -13.02 12.58 8.73
N ASP A 55 -13.28 11.89 7.61
CA ASP A 55 -14.18 10.73 7.55
C ASP A 55 -13.45 9.46 8.03
N MET A 56 -13.36 9.32 9.36
CA MET A 56 -12.67 8.19 9.98
C MET A 56 -13.38 6.86 9.74
N THR A 57 -14.70 6.86 9.53
CA THR A 57 -15.44 5.64 9.17
C THR A 57 -14.98 5.13 7.82
N LYS A 58 -14.87 6.01 6.82
CA LYS A 58 -14.39 5.62 5.49
C LYS A 58 -12.92 5.23 5.49
N VAL A 59 -12.09 5.92 6.28
CA VAL A 59 -10.67 5.57 6.48
C VAL A 59 -10.55 4.12 6.97
N MET A 60 -11.30 3.73 8.01
CA MET A 60 -11.22 2.37 8.55
C MET A 60 -11.80 1.32 7.61
N GLU A 61 -12.90 1.62 6.90
CA GLU A 61 -13.43 0.71 5.87
C GLU A 61 -12.38 0.40 4.79
N LEU A 62 -11.67 1.43 4.32
CA LEU A 62 -10.60 1.26 3.32
C LEU A 62 -9.37 0.57 3.91
N GLN A 63 -8.99 0.88 5.15
CA GLN A 63 -7.89 0.21 5.84
C GLN A 63 -8.13 -1.28 5.98
N ASP A 64 -9.33 -1.69 6.42
CA ASP A 64 -9.68 -3.09 6.60
C ASP A 64 -9.63 -3.86 5.28
N ARG A 65 -10.07 -3.21 4.19
CA ARG A 65 -10.00 -3.78 2.83
C ARG A 65 -8.57 -3.85 2.29
N LEU A 66 -7.72 -2.87 2.59
CA LEU A 66 -6.36 -2.78 2.04
C LEU A 66 -5.31 -3.50 2.89
N THR A 67 -5.53 -3.72 4.18
CA THR A 67 -4.56 -4.35 5.09
C THR A 67 -4.09 -5.74 4.61
N PRO A 68 -4.97 -6.65 4.15
CA PRO A 68 -4.54 -7.93 3.58
C PRO A 68 -3.63 -7.75 2.36
N VAL A 69 -3.91 -6.75 1.53
CA VAL A 69 -3.13 -6.42 0.34
C VAL A 69 -1.75 -5.88 0.72
N HIS A 70 -1.68 -4.92 1.66
CA HIS A 70 -0.41 -4.42 2.19
C HIS A 70 0.48 -5.57 2.66
N ASN A 71 -0.06 -6.44 3.53
CA ASN A 71 0.68 -7.57 4.08
C ASN A 71 1.13 -8.57 2.99
N ALA A 72 0.30 -8.82 1.98
CA ALA A 72 0.65 -9.71 0.89
C ALA A 72 1.72 -9.12 -0.03
N LEU A 73 1.72 -7.80 -0.27
CA LEU A 73 2.74 -7.15 -1.13
C LEU A 73 4.14 -7.10 -0.49
N PHE A 74 4.25 -7.32 0.81
CA PHE A 74 5.51 -7.40 1.54
C PHE A 74 5.85 -8.82 2.03
N CYS A 75 5.19 -9.85 1.48
CA CYS A 75 5.51 -11.25 1.83
C CYS A 75 6.88 -11.71 1.31
N GLU A 76 7.41 -11.02 0.30
CA GLU A 76 8.74 -11.20 -0.29
C GLU A 76 9.33 -9.84 -0.71
N THR A 77 10.56 -9.84 -1.21
CA THR A 77 11.30 -8.64 -1.61
C THR A 77 10.56 -7.82 -2.68
N SER A 78 10.31 -6.55 -2.38
CA SER A 78 9.79 -5.58 -3.34
C SER A 78 10.78 -5.32 -4.49
N PRO A 79 10.34 -5.18 -5.75
CA PRO A 79 8.94 -5.10 -6.20
C PRO A 79 8.35 -6.42 -6.70
N GLY A 80 8.90 -7.59 -6.35
CA GLY A 80 8.42 -8.89 -6.84
C GLY A 80 6.91 -9.10 -6.69
N PRO A 81 6.35 -9.00 -5.47
CA PRO A 81 4.91 -9.18 -5.25
C PRO A 81 4.02 -8.16 -5.98
N VAL A 82 4.40 -6.88 -5.98
CA VAL A 82 3.59 -5.83 -6.64
C VAL A 82 3.64 -5.94 -8.16
N LYS A 83 4.77 -6.39 -8.73
CA LYS A 83 4.89 -6.67 -10.17
C LYS A 83 4.04 -7.86 -10.59
N TYR A 84 3.98 -8.90 -9.77
CA TYR A 84 3.05 -10.02 -9.97
C TYR A 84 1.59 -9.55 -9.87
N ALA A 85 1.22 -8.79 -8.84
CA ALA A 85 -0.12 -8.22 -8.72
C ALA A 85 -0.52 -7.36 -9.93
N ALA A 86 0.39 -6.51 -10.42
CA ALA A 86 0.16 -5.68 -11.60
C ALA A 86 0.03 -6.49 -12.90
N SER A 87 0.69 -7.65 -13.01
CA SER A 87 0.54 -8.54 -14.16
C SER A 87 -0.82 -9.24 -14.16
N LEU A 88 -1.35 -9.63 -12.99
CA LEU A 88 -2.72 -10.15 -12.86
C LEU A 88 -3.78 -9.13 -13.29
N LEU A 89 -3.51 -7.84 -13.12
CA LEU A 89 -4.37 -6.74 -13.59
C LEU A 89 -4.15 -6.38 -15.08
N GLY A 90 -3.29 -7.11 -15.79
CA GLY A 90 -2.96 -6.85 -17.18
C GLY A 90 -2.25 -5.52 -17.43
N LYS A 91 -1.52 -4.99 -16.43
CA LYS A 91 -0.86 -3.66 -16.53
C LYS A 91 0.61 -3.73 -16.97
N CYS A 92 1.34 -4.78 -16.61
CA CYS A 92 2.72 -5.00 -17.05
C CYS A 92 3.14 -6.47 -16.91
N SER A 93 4.34 -6.85 -17.34
CA SER A 93 4.92 -8.17 -17.01
C SER A 93 5.29 -8.25 -15.52
N ALA A 94 5.39 -9.47 -14.97
CA ALA A 94 5.89 -9.70 -13.61
C ALA A 94 7.44 -9.67 -13.54
N GLU A 95 8.14 -9.59 -14.67
CA GLU A 95 9.58 -9.72 -14.74
C GLU A 95 10.30 -8.57 -14.01
N THR A 96 11.36 -8.94 -13.30
CA THR A 96 12.27 -8.04 -12.59
C THR A 96 13.71 -8.27 -13.05
N ARG A 97 14.59 -7.31 -12.78
CA ARG A 97 16.02 -7.48 -13.00
C ARG A 97 16.65 -8.09 -11.75
N LEU A 98 17.62 -8.98 -11.95
CA LEU A 98 18.46 -9.49 -10.86
C LEU A 98 19.07 -8.34 -10.04
N PRO A 99 19.18 -8.49 -8.71
CA PRO A 99 19.03 -9.73 -7.95
C PRO A 99 17.58 -10.08 -7.57
N ILE A 100 16.58 -9.32 -8.04
CA ILE A 100 15.17 -9.58 -7.74
C ILE A 100 14.65 -10.61 -8.73
N CYS A 101 14.15 -11.72 -8.19
CA CYS A 101 13.63 -12.86 -8.94
C CYS A 101 12.11 -12.96 -8.81
N GLU A 102 11.52 -13.89 -9.56
CA GLU A 102 10.13 -14.26 -9.42
C GLU A 102 9.82 -14.77 -8.00
N ILE A 103 8.66 -14.38 -7.49
CA ILE A 103 8.19 -14.77 -6.16
C ILE A 103 7.74 -16.24 -6.14
N ALA A 104 7.78 -16.88 -4.97
CA ALA A 104 7.37 -18.26 -4.82
C ALA A 104 5.87 -18.47 -5.09
N GLU A 105 5.47 -19.67 -5.50
CA GLU A 105 4.06 -20.01 -5.76
C GLU A 105 3.15 -19.79 -4.53
N THR A 106 3.65 -20.06 -3.33
CA THR A 106 2.92 -19.79 -2.08
C THR A 106 2.66 -18.29 -1.89
N SER A 107 3.60 -17.44 -2.26
CA SER A 107 3.47 -15.98 -2.22
C SER A 107 2.53 -15.46 -3.31
N LYS A 108 2.58 -16.05 -4.51
CA LYS A 108 1.62 -15.76 -5.59
C LYS A 108 0.18 -16.01 -5.14
N THR A 109 -0.07 -17.16 -4.52
CA THR A 109 -1.39 -17.50 -3.96
C THR A 109 -1.84 -16.45 -2.94
N ARG A 110 -0.98 -16.09 -1.97
CA ARG A 110 -1.28 -15.06 -0.96
C ARG A 110 -1.63 -13.71 -1.58
N VAL A 111 -0.86 -13.27 -2.58
CA VAL A 111 -1.12 -12.01 -3.30
C VAL A 111 -2.46 -12.07 -4.03
N ARG A 112 -2.74 -13.15 -4.77
CA ARG A 112 -4.00 -13.30 -5.51
C ARG A 112 -5.20 -13.31 -4.57
N GLU A 113 -5.14 -14.06 -3.47
CA GLU A 113 -6.22 -14.13 -2.47
C GLU A 113 -6.50 -12.76 -1.83
N ALA A 114 -5.45 -12.02 -1.45
CA ALA A 114 -5.60 -10.68 -0.91
C ALA A 114 -6.24 -9.70 -1.92
N MET A 115 -5.86 -9.80 -3.21
CA MET A 115 -6.45 -8.98 -4.26
C MET A 115 -7.93 -9.31 -4.51
N VAL A 116 -8.31 -10.59 -4.48
CA VAL A 116 -9.72 -11.02 -4.58
C VAL A 116 -10.51 -10.50 -3.38
N ALA A 117 -10.00 -10.66 -2.17
CA ALA A 117 -10.67 -10.18 -0.95
C ALA A 117 -10.88 -8.65 -0.94
N ALA A 118 -9.94 -7.89 -1.54
CA ALA A 118 -10.07 -6.45 -1.69
C ALA A 118 -11.01 -6.01 -2.83
N GLY A 119 -11.44 -6.93 -3.70
CA GLY A 119 -12.27 -6.66 -4.88
C GLY A 119 -11.48 -6.09 -6.06
N LEU A 120 -10.18 -6.38 -6.15
CA LEU A 120 -9.30 -5.96 -7.26
C LEU A 120 -9.28 -6.99 -8.40
N LEU A 121 -9.61 -8.25 -8.10
CA LEU A 121 -9.70 -9.36 -9.05
C LEU A 121 -11.01 -10.13 -8.81
N ASN A 122 -11.55 -10.71 -9.89
CA ASN A 122 -12.72 -11.59 -9.85
C ASN A 122 -12.33 -13.06 -9.66
#